data_AF-A0A0T8UGQ2-F1
#
_entry.id   AF-A0A0T8UGQ2-F1
#
_cell.length_a   1.000
_cell.length_b   1.000
_cell.length_c   1.000
_cell.angle_alpha   90.00
_cell.angle_beta   90.00
_cell.angle_gamma   90.00
#
_symmetry.space_group_name_H-M   'P 1'
#
loop_
_entity.id
_entity.type
_entity.pdbx_description
1 polymer ?
#
loop_
_entity_poly.entity_id
_entity_poly.type
_entity_poly.pdbx_seq_one_letter_code
_entity_poly.pdbx_strand_id
1 'polypeptide(L)' 'MTREQAYDLVQPKTAYSWDKQVDFKLLLEADPEVTSRLTQEEIDEIFNHLYYTKRVEPIFERLGLG' A
#
# COMPACT_ATOMS: atom_id res chain seq x y z
N MET A 1 -0.41 -7.13 -15.32
CA MET A 1 0.97 -7.50 -14.96
C MET A 1 0.96 -8.86 -14.26
N THR A 2 2.04 -9.62 -14.35
CA THR A 2 2.25 -10.80 -13.48
C THR A 2 2.56 -10.34 -12.05
N ARG A 3 2.44 -11.26 -11.09
CA ARG A 3 2.84 -11.00 -9.69
C ARG A 3 4.31 -10.57 -9.61
N GLU A 4 5.19 -11.24 -10.35
CA GLU A 4 6.63 -10.96 -10.38
C GLU A 4 6.91 -9.54 -10.91
N GLN A 5 6.28 -9.15 -12.03
CA GLN A 5 6.40 -7.80 -12.57
C GLN A 5 5.96 -6.72 -11.58
N ALA A 6 4.92 -6.99 -10.76
CA ALA A 6 4.50 -6.08 -9.70
C ALA A 6 5.58 -5.91 -8.62
N TYR A 7 6.22 -7.02 -8.22
CA TYR A 7 7.31 -6.98 -7.25
C TYR A 7 8.54 -6.26 -7.78
N ASP A 8 8.95 -6.55 -9.01
CA ASP A 8 10.10 -5.91 -9.65
C ASP A 8 9.90 -4.39 -9.77
N LEU A 9 8.66 -3.96 -10.03
CA LEU A 9 8.31 -2.54 -10.10
C LEU A 9 8.37 -1.86 -8.72
N VAL A 10 7.97 -2.54 -7.66
CA VAL A 10 7.76 -1.93 -6.33
C VAL A 10 8.98 -2.04 -5.42
N GLN A 11 9.70 -3.16 -5.43
CA GLN A 11 10.82 -3.42 -4.50
C GLN A 11 11.96 -2.39 -4.58
N PRO A 12 12.38 -1.88 -5.76
CA PRO A 12 13.42 -0.85 -5.80
C PRO A 12 13.00 0.44 -5.11
N LYS A 13 11.71 0.79 -5.17
CA LYS A 13 11.16 2.00 -4.54
C LYS A 13 11.06 1.87 -3.03
N THR A 14 10.74 0.69 -2.51
CA THR A 14 10.75 0.45 -1.05
C THR A 14 12.17 0.56 -0.49
N ALA A 15 13.15 -0.02 -1.16
CA ALA A 15 14.56 0.12 -0.79
C ALA A 15 15.01 1.58 -0.83
N TYR A 16 14.67 2.33 -1.90
CA TYR A 16 14.99 3.75 -1.99
C TYR A 16 14.33 4.60 -0.88
N SER A 17 13.04 4.37 -0.62
CA SER A 17 12.31 5.04 0.47
C SER A 17 13.00 4.83 1.80
N TRP A 18 13.42 3.60 2.08
CA TRP A 18 14.14 3.24 3.29
C TRP A 18 15.51 3.92 3.38
N ASP A 19 16.34 3.81 2.34
CA ASP A 19 17.71 4.34 2.34
C ASP A 19 17.75 5.87 2.38
N LYS A 20 16.77 6.52 1.75
CA LYS A 20 16.70 7.99 1.64
C LYS A 20 15.76 8.64 2.64
N GLN A 21 15.06 7.85 3.46
CA GLN A 21 14.09 8.34 4.44
C GLN A 21 13.04 9.26 3.81
N VAL A 22 12.55 8.88 2.63
CA VAL A 22 11.51 9.61 1.91
C VAL A 22 10.20 8.84 1.93
N ASP A 23 9.09 9.54 1.81
CA ASP A 23 7.76 8.93 1.77
C ASP A 23 7.64 7.98 0.56
N PHE A 24 7.32 6.72 0.84
CA PHE A 24 7.14 5.70 -0.16
C PHE A 24 5.95 5.97 -1.09
N LYS A 25 4.88 6.58 -0.58
CA LYS A 25 3.68 6.91 -1.36
C LYS A 25 4.02 7.88 -2.48
N LEU A 26 4.81 8.92 -2.19
CA LEU A 26 5.25 9.91 -3.18
C LEU A 26 6.08 9.26 -4.30
N LEU A 27 6.86 8.22 -4.00
CA LEU A 27 7.62 7.48 -5.03
C LEU A 27 6.71 6.67 -5.97
N LEU A 28 5.57 6.21 -5.48
CA LEU A 28 4.57 5.50 -6.29
C LEU A 28 3.78 6.48 -7.17
N GLU A 29 3.37 7.61 -6.61
CA GLU A 29 2.65 8.68 -7.33
C GLU A 29 3.50 9.31 -8.43
N ALA A 30 4.82 9.40 -8.21
CA ALA A 30 5.75 9.95 -9.21
C ALA A 30 6.12 8.94 -10.31
N ASP A 31 5.77 7.66 -10.18
CA ASP A 31 6.14 6.63 -11.15
C ASP A 31 5.08 6.48 -12.26
N PRO A 32 5.43 6.73 -13.54
CA PRO A 32 4.48 6.61 -14.65
C PRO A 32 3.96 5.20 -14.88
N GLU A 33 4.75 4.17 -14.59
CA GLU A 33 4.30 2.79 -14.73
C GLU A 33 3.27 2.44 -13.65
N VAL A 34 3.43 2.95 -12.43
CA VAL A 34 2.42 2.79 -11.36
C VAL A 34 1.15 3.57 -11.68
N THR A 35 1.27 4.86 -11.99
CA THR A 35 0.12 5.74 -12.27
C THR A 35 -0.61 5.43 -13.58
N SER A 36 0.03 4.71 -14.52
CA SER A 36 -0.67 4.15 -15.67
C SER A 36 -1.64 3.01 -15.32
N ARG A 37 -1.61 2.50 -14.07
CA ARG A 37 -2.34 1.31 -13.64
C ARG A 37 -3.22 1.53 -12.42
N LEU A 38 -2.85 2.47 -11.56
CA LEU A 38 -3.59 2.85 -10.38
C LEU A 38 -3.93 4.34 -10.45
N THR A 39 -5.16 4.69 -10.12
CA THR A 39 -5.55 6.09 -9.95
C THR A 39 -5.01 6.63 -8.63
N GLN A 40 -5.06 7.96 -8.46
CA GLN A 40 -4.67 8.59 -7.22
C GLN A 40 -5.52 8.08 -6.04
N GLU A 41 -6.83 7.92 -6.25
CA GLU A 41 -7.75 7.42 -5.22
C GLU A 41 -7.45 5.97 -4.85
N GLU A 42 -7.05 5.12 -5.80
CA GLU A 42 -6.63 3.74 -5.53
C GLU A 42 -5.33 3.69 -4.73
N ILE A 43 -4.37 4.57 -5.04
CA ILE A 43 -3.14 4.73 -4.25
C ILE A 43 -3.49 5.22 -2.84
N ASP A 44 -4.34 6.25 -2.71
CA ASP A 44 -4.75 6.79 -1.41
C ASP A 44 -5.39 5.72 -0.52
N GLU A 45 -6.26 4.88 -1.09
CA GLU A 45 -6.93 3.80 -0.35
C GLU A 45 -5.97 2.69 0.07
N ILE A 46 -4.93 2.38 -0.72
CA ILE A 46 -3.89 1.40 -0.32
C ILE A 46 -3.15 1.87 0.94
N PHE A 47 -2.95 3.19 1.11
CA PHE A 47 -2.28 3.77 2.27
C PHE A 47 -3.26 4.12 3.41
N ASN A 48 -4.54 3.80 3.28
CA ASN A 48 -5.54 4.03 4.32
C ASN A 48 -5.43 2.96 5.43
N HIS A 49 -4.99 3.36 6.62
CA HIS A 49 -4.85 2.44 7.76
C HIS A 49 -6.17 1.79 8.20
N LEU A 50 -7.31 2.47 8.00
CA LEU A 50 -8.63 1.97 8.41
C LEU A 50 -9.02 0.69 7.66
N TYR A 51 -8.54 0.54 6.41
CA TYR A 51 -8.74 -0.66 5.63
C TYR A 51 -8.22 -1.91 6.38
N TYR A 52 -7.09 -1.77 7.06
CA TYR A 52 -6.42 -2.88 7.77
C TYR A 52 -6.99 -3.13 9.16
N THR A 53 -7.69 -2.15 9.76
CA THR A 53 -8.34 -2.31 11.07
C THR A 53 -9.81 -2.70 10.98
N LYS A 54 -10.40 -2.81 9.78
CA LYS A 54 -11.84 -3.14 9.58
C LYS A 54 -12.31 -4.46 10.19
N ARG A 55 -11.38 -5.35 10.56
CA ARG A 55 -11.69 -6.66 11.16
C ARG A 55 -11.51 -6.69 12.66
N VAL A 56 -11.06 -5.60 13.30
CA VAL A 56 -10.86 -5.55 14.75
C VAL A 56 -12.17 -5.87 15.48
N GLU A 57 -13.25 -5.15 15.17
CA GLU A 57 -14.55 -5.34 15.83
C GLU A 57 -15.09 -6.78 15.67
N PRO A 58 -15.19 -7.36 14.45
CA PRO A 58 -15.58 -8.77 14.30
C PRO A 58 -14.69 -9.78 15.04
N ILE A 59 -13.43 -9.47 15.29
CA ILE A 59 -12.52 -10.34 16.04
C ILE A 59 -12.83 -10.26 17.54
N PHE A 60 -13.10 -9.08 18.07
CA PHE A 60 -13.45 -8.88 19.48
C PHE A 60 -14.78 -9.54 19.83
N GLU A 61 -15.78 -9.39 18.97
CA GLU A 61 -17.07 -10.07 19.09
C GLU A 61 -16.93 -11.60 19.15
N ARG A 62 -16.05 -12.18 18.32
CA ARG A 62 -15.77 -13.64 18.33
C ARG A 62 -15.13 -14.13 19.64
N LEU A 63 -14.44 -13.25 20.35
CA LEU A 63 -13.79 -13.55 21.62
C LEU A 63 -14.70 -13.27 22.82
N GLY A 64 -15.91 -12.73 22.60
CA GLY A 64 -16.80 -12.29 23.67
C GLY A 64 -16.30 -11.05 24.40
N LEU A 65 -15.56 -10.19 23.70
CA LEU A 65 -14.96 -8.95 24.21
C LEU A 65 -15.60 -7.68 23.61
N GLY A 66 -16.70 -7.83 22.87
CA GLY A 66 -17.52 -6.74 22.30
C GLY A 66 -18.58 -6.23 23.26
#